data_AF-A0A9D8J2B3-F1
#
_entry.id   AF-A0A9D8J2B3-F1
#
_cell.length_a   1.000
_cell.length_b   1.000
_cell.length_c   1.000
_cell.angle_alpha   90.00
_cell.angle_beta   90.00
_cell.angle_gamma   90.00
#
_symmetry.space_group_name_H-M   'P 1'
#
loop_
_entity.id
_entity.type
_entity.pdbx_description
1 polymer ?
#
loop_
_entity_poly.entity_id
_entity_poly.type
_entity_poly.pdbx_seq_one_letter_code
_entity_poly.pdbx_strand_id
1 'polypeptide(L)'
;ELNAPTALGGLIIASLGLMSEGVGSFRAALANRMQRAVNICLGCTLSTIGLTVPAVLMAAGWLDIELTLGLDGGNATLLVATLLSAMLTFVSGSANILQGIVHLMLFFGYVIFILFP
;
A
#
# COMPACT_ATOMS: atom_id res chain seq x y z
N GLU A 1 5.86 27.30 7.86
CA GLU A 1 5.42 25.90 8.01
C GLU A 1 4.57 25.56 6.81
N LEU A 2 4.93 24.55 6.03
CA LEU A 2 4.09 24.11 4.91
C LEU A 2 2.81 23.52 5.53
N ASN A 3 1.65 24.15 5.32
CA ASN A 3 0.32 23.66 5.74
C ASN A 3 -0.06 22.38 4.97
N ALA A 4 0.83 21.39 4.96
CA ALA A 4 0.67 20.12 4.27
C ALA A 4 0.08 19.10 5.24
N PRO A 5 -0.95 18.32 4.83
CA PRO A 5 -1.51 17.23 5.63
C PRO A 5 -0.41 16.33 6.20
N THR A 6 -0.47 16.02 7.51
CA THR A 6 0.49 15.13 8.18
C THR A 6 0.55 13.74 7.53
N ALA A 7 -0.56 13.29 6.93
CA ALA A 7 -0.65 12.05 6.15
C ALA A 7 0.28 12.02 4.92
N LEU A 8 0.63 13.17 4.32
CA LEU A 8 1.58 13.23 3.20
C LEU A 8 3.00 12.79 3.62
N GLY A 9 3.41 13.09 4.86
CA GLY A 9 4.70 12.65 5.38
C GLY A 9 4.80 11.13 5.41
N GLY A 10 3.72 10.46 5.86
CA GLY A 10 3.60 9.00 5.83
C GLY A 10 3.68 8.43 4.41
N LEU A 11 2.97 9.04 3.46
CA LEU A 11 3.02 8.64 2.04
C LEU A 11 4.45 8.73 1.47
N ILE A 12 5.18 9.81 1.76
CA ILE A 12 6.55 9.99 1.25
C ILE A 12 7.49 8.93 1.85
N ILE A 13 7.42 8.67 3.16
CA ILE A 13 8.26 7.67 3.82
C ILE A 13 7.95 6.27 3.28
N ALA A 14 6.67 5.92 3.14
CA ALA A 14 6.26 4.64 2.56
C ALA A 14 6.76 4.50 1.11
N SER A 15 6.65 5.56 0.31
CA SER A 15 7.12 5.58 -1.09
C SER A 15 8.63 5.34 -1.21
N LEU A 16 9.43 5.96 -0.32
CA LEU A 16 10.87 5.79 -0.31
C LEU A 16 11.27 4.34 0.02
N GLY A 17 10.59 3.72 0.99
CA GLY A 17 10.81 2.31 1.34
C GLY A 17 10.42 1.38 0.19
N LEU A 18 9.25 1.60 -0.42
CA LEU A 18 8.76 0.79 -1.55
C LEU A 18 9.53 1.01 -2.84
N MET A 19 10.24 2.11 -3.02
CA MET A 19 10.87 2.45 -4.31
C MET A 19 11.88 1.39 -4.78
N SER A 20 12.68 0.83 -3.88
CA SER A 20 13.70 -0.17 -4.24
C SER A 20 13.08 -1.48 -4.75
N GLU A 21 11.99 -1.93 -4.13
CA GLU A 21 11.27 -3.15 -4.50
C GLU A 21 10.30 -2.93 -5.67
N GLY A 22 9.66 -1.76 -5.72
CA GLY A 22 8.75 -1.33 -6.78
C GLY A 22 9.45 -1.20 -8.13
N VAL A 23 10.69 -0.70 -8.16
CA VAL A 23 11.50 -0.72 -9.40
C VAL A 23 11.80 -2.15 -9.82
N GLY A 24 12.05 -3.06 -8.87
CA GLY A 24 12.27 -4.48 -9.13
C GLY A 24 11.05 -5.18 -9.74
N SER A 25 9.86 -4.96 -9.18
CA SER A 25 8.60 -5.51 -9.71
C SER A 25 8.25 -4.92 -11.08
N PHE A 26 8.44 -3.60 -11.26
CA PHE A 26 8.18 -2.92 -12.53
C PHE A 26 9.08 -3.42 -13.66
N ARG A 27 10.39 -3.58 -13.41
CA ARG A 27 11.32 -4.16 -14.40
C ARG A 27 10.98 -5.62 -14.72
N ALA A 28 10.52 -6.41 -13.74
CA ALA A 28 10.08 -7.78 -13.97
C ALA A 28 8.81 -7.82 -14.85
N ALA A 29 7.87 -6.90 -14.64
CA ALA A 29 6.66 -6.78 -15.47
C ALA A 29 7.01 -6.40 -16.92
N LEU A 30 7.90 -5.42 -17.13
CA LEU A 30 8.40 -5.05 -18.47
C LEU A 30 9.09 -6.21 -19.19
N ALA A 31 9.76 -7.09 -18.45
CA ALA A 31 10.39 -8.31 -18.98
C ALA A 31 9.39 -9.47 -19.17
N ASN A 32 8.07 -9.22 -19.13
CA ASN A 32 7.00 -10.20 -19.22
C ASN A 32 7.07 -11.33 -18.17
N ARG A 33 7.70 -11.06 -17.01
CA ARG A 33 7.82 -12.00 -15.88
C ARG A 33 6.78 -11.68 -14.80
N MET A 34 5.50 -11.79 -15.17
CA MET A 34 4.37 -11.38 -14.33
C MET A 34 4.34 -12.08 -12.97
N GLN A 35 4.63 -13.38 -12.90
CA GLN A 35 4.67 -14.11 -11.63
C GLN A 35 5.74 -13.56 -10.67
N ARG A 36 6.93 -13.18 -11.19
CA ARG A 36 7.99 -12.55 -10.38
C ARG A 36 7.57 -11.15 -9.94
N ALA A 37 6.99 -10.36 -10.83
CA ALA A 37 6.52 -9.01 -10.50
C ALA A 37 5.48 -9.05 -9.37
N VAL A 38 4.48 -9.93 -9.49
CA VAL A 38 3.44 -10.14 -8.48
C VAL A 38 4.01 -10.67 -7.17
N ASN A 39 4.93 -11.65 -7.22
CA ASN A 39 5.53 -12.20 -6.00
C ASN A 39 6.34 -11.16 -5.22
N ILE A 40 7.06 -10.26 -5.91
CA ILE A 40 7.76 -9.14 -5.26
C ILE A 40 6.73 -8.20 -4.62
N CYS A 41 5.71 -7.77 -5.37
CA CYS A 41 4.72 -6.80 -4.90
C CYS A 41 3.88 -7.32 -3.72
N LEU A 42 3.46 -8.58 -3.76
CA LEU A 42 2.72 -9.21 -2.67
C LEU A 42 3.64 -9.48 -1.47
N GLY A 43 4.87 -9.94 -1.71
CA GLY A 43 5.85 -10.19 -0.65
C GLY A 43 6.17 -8.93 0.17
N CYS A 44 6.40 -7.80 -0.49
CA CYS A 44 6.70 -6.52 0.18
C CYS A 44 5.50 -6.02 1.00
N THR A 45 4.30 -6.14 0.44
CA THR A 45 3.05 -5.75 1.09
C THR A 45 2.77 -6.63 2.30
N LEU A 46 2.93 -7.95 2.16
CA LEU A 46 2.75 -8.91 3.25
C LEU A 46 3.78 -8.70 4.36
N SER A 47 5.03 -8.37 4.03
CA SER A 47 6.06 -8.02 5.03
C SER A 47 5.69 -6.73 5.80
N THR A 48 5.12 -5.74 5.12
CA THR A 48 4.70 -4.49 5.76
C THR A 48 3.52 -4.73 6.72
N ILE A 49 2.46 -5.39 6.23
CA ILE A 49 1.23 -5.62 7.01
C ILE A 49 1.41 -6.71 8.07
N GLY A 50 2.10 -7.80 7.72
CA GLY A 50 2.26 -8.98 8.57
C GLY A 50 3.42 -8.93 9.55
N LEU A 51 4.41 -8.04 9.33
CA LEU A 51 5.58 -7.93 10.21
C LEU A 51 5.83 -6.49 10.67
N THR A 52 5.91 -5.51 9.76
CA THR A 52 6.31 -4.13 10.12
C THR A 52 5.28 -3.45 11.02
N VAL A 53 4.00 -3.49 10.65
CA VAL A 53 2.92 -2.90 11.47
C VAL A 53 2.84 -3.57 12.86
N PRO A 54 2.80 -4.91 12.99
CA PRO A 54 2.86 -5.57 14.29
C PRO A 54 4.11 -5.24 15.10
N ALA A 55 5.29 -5.21 14.48
CA ALA A 55 6.53 -4.89 15.17
C ALA A 55 6.51 -3.47 15.75
N VAL A 56 5.99 -2.49 15.00
CA VAL A 56 5.81 -1.11 15.48
C VAL A 56 4.78 -1.05 16.61
N LEU A 57 3.66 -1.76 16.51
CA LEU A 57 2.65 -1.83 17.58
C LEU A 57 3.22 -2.45 18.86
N MET A 58 4.00 -3.52 18.75
CA MET A 58 4.66 -4.15 19.89
C MET A 58 5.70 -3.21 20.53
N ALA A 59 6.52 -2.55 19.71
CA ALA A 59 7.50 -1.58 20.20
C ALA A 59 6.82 -0.41 20.90
N ALA A 60 5.74 0.15 20.32
CA ALA A 60 4.96 1.20 20.95
C ALA A 60 4.39 0.77 22.31
N GLY A 61 3.88 -0.47 22.40
CA GLY A 61 3.43 -1.06 23.65
C GLY A 61 4.53 -1.23 24.70
N TRP A 62 5.77 -1.52 24.30
CA TRP A 62 6.91 -1.59 25.23
C TRP A 62 7.42 -0.22 25.69
N LEU A 63 7.24 0.82 24.87
CA LEU A 63 7.66 2.18 25.18
C LEU A 63 6.54 3.00 25.87
N ASP A 64 5.39 2.39 26.20
CA ASP A 64 4.19 3.08 26.70
C ASP A 64 3.75 4.26 25.81
N ILE A 65 3.97 4.15 24.50
CA ILE A 65 3.55 5.14 23.51
C ILE A 65 2.15 4.78 23.02
N GLU A 66 1.19 5.67 23.24
CA GLU A 66 -0.18 5.52 22.75
C GLU A 66 -0.22 5.71 21.22
N LEU A 67 -0.20 4.60 20.49
CA LEU A 67 -0.28 4.58 19.03
C LEU A 67 -1.73 4.35 18.59
N THR A 68 -2.39 5.41 18.11
CA THR A 68 -3.67 5.26 17.44
C THR A 68 -3.43 5.01 15.96
N LEU A 69 -4.06 3.99 15.39
CA LEU A 69 -3.84 3.57 13.99
C LEU A 69 -4.34 4.57 12.93
N GLY A 70 -4.84 5.74 13.34
CA GLY A 70 -5.08 6.92 12.48
C GLY A 70 -5.98 6.68 11.25
N LEU A 71 -6.62 5.52 11.16
CA LEU A 71 -7.38 5.08 10.00
C LEU A 71 -8.82 5.58 10.16
N ASP A 72 -9.02 6.87 9.87
CA ASP A 72 -10.36 7.45 9.87
C ASP A 72 -11.19 6.93 8.69
N GLY A 73 -12.51 6.90 8.84
CA GLY A 73 -13.45 6.02 8.11
C GLY A 73 -13.22 5.88 6.61
N GLY A 74 -12.94 6.98 5.89
CA GLY A 74 -12.69 6.94 4.45
C GLY A 74 -11.44 6.13 4.04
N ASN A 75 -10.34 6.28 4.79
CA ASN A 75 -9.10 5.54 4.53
C ASN A 75 -9.22 4.05 4.88
N ALA A 76 -9.97 3.71 5.93
CA ALA A 76 -10.27 2.32 6.26
C ALA A 76 -11.07 1.64 5.16
N THR A 77 -12.05 2.34 4.59
CA THR A 77 -12.88 1.83 3.49
C THR A 77 -12.06 1.61 2.22
N LEU A 78 -11.18 2.55 1.87
CA LEU A 78 -10.25 2.43 0.74
C LEU A 78 -9.26 1.27 0.92
N LEU A 79 -8.73 1.06 2.13
CA LEU A 79 -7.86 -0.08 2.42
C LEU A 79 -8.58 -1.41 2.18
N VAL A 80 -9.79 -1.56 2.71
CA VAL A 80 -10.60 -2.77 2.52
C VAL A 80 -10.93 -2.97 1.04
N ALA A 81 -11.34 -1.92 0.32
CA ALA A 81 -11.61 -1.99 -1.11
C ALA A 81 -10.37 -2.42 -1.92
N THR A 82 -9.19 -1.92 -1.55
CA THR A 82 -7.92 -2.28 -2.20
C THR A 82 -7.57 -3.75 -1.97
N LEU A 83 -7.69 -4.24 -0.74
CA LEU A 83 -7.45 -5.65 -0.42
C LEU A 83 -8.42 -6.59 -1.16
N LEU A 84 -9.71 -6.24 -1.19
CA LEU A 84 -10.72 -7.02 -1.92
C LEU A 84 -10.47 -7.02 -3.43
N SER A 85 -10.17 -5.86 -4.03
CA SER A 85 -9.86 -5.75 -5.46
C SER A 85 -8.61 -6.54 -5.83
N ALA A 86 -7.58 -6.52 -4.98
CA ALA A 86 -6.39 -7.33 -5.15
C ALA A 86 -6.71 -8.82 -5.13
N MET A 87 -7.48 -9.29 -4.14
CA MET A 87 -7.91 -10.70 -4.08
C MET A 87 -8.65 -11.13 -5.35
N LEU A 88 -9.63 -10.35 -5.80
CA LEU A 88 -10.39 -10.64 -7.03
C LEU A 88 -9.50 -10.70 -8.27
N THR A 89 -8.53 -9.81 -8.37
CA THR A 89 -7.60 -9.75 -9.50
C THR A 89 -6.71 -10.98 -9.57
N PHE A 90 -6.20 -11.45 -8.43
CA PHE A 90 -5.29 -12.59 -8.39
C PHE A 90 -6.00 -13.94 -8.47
N VAL A 91 -7.23 -14.05 -7.97
CA VAL A 91 -8.08 -15.25 -8.13
C VAL A 91 -8.42 -15.50 -9.61
N SER A 92 -8.53 -14.44 -10.41
CA SER A 92 -8.91 -14.55 -11.82
C SER A 92 -7.83 -15.19 -12.73
N GLY A 93 -6.61 -15.44 -12.22
CA GLY A 93 -5.55 -16.19 -12.90
C GLY A 93 -4.89 -15.50 -14.11
N SER A 94 -5.38 -14.34 -14.55
CA SER A 94 -4.84 -13.58 -15.69
C SER A 94 -4.76 -12.08 -15.37
N ALA A 95 -3.62 -11.46 -15.71
CA ALA A 95 -3.42 -10.02 -15.53
C ALA A 95 -4.19 -9.25 -16.62
N ASN A 96 -5.20 -8.48 -16.22
CA ASN A 96 -6.03 -7.68 -17.12
C ASN A 96 -5.77 -6.17 -16.90
N ILE A 97 -5.67 -5.42 -18.00
CA ILE A 97 -5.49 -3.95 -17.98
C ILE A 97 -6.62 -3.28 -17.18
N LEU A 98 -7.87 -3.75 -17.31
CA LEU A 98 -9.01 -3.20 -16.60
C LEU A 98 -8.83 -3.30 -15.06
N GLN A 99 -8.32 -4.44 -14.58
CA GLN A 99 -8.03 -4.62 -13.15
C GLN A 99 -6.89 -3.71 -12.67
N GLY A 100 -5.88 -3.50 -13.52
CA GLY A 100 -4.82 -2.52 -13.26
C GLY A 100 -5.35 -1.09 -13.13
N ILE A 101 -6.30 -0.69 -13.99
CA ILE A 101 -6.95 0.62 -13.91
C ILE A 101 -7.71 0.78 -12.59
N VAL A 102 -8.43 -0.25 -12.12
CA VAL A 102 -9.15 -0.21 -10.84
C VAL A 102 -8.19 0.02 -9.67
N HIS A 103 -7.05 -0.67 -9.63
CA HIS A 103 -6.03 -0.46 -8.59
C HIS A 103 -5.48 0.96 -8.62
N LEU A 104 -5.23 1.50 -9.82
CA LEU A 104 -4.73 2.86 -9.99
C LEU A 104 -5.77 3.90 -9.56
N MET A 105 -7.06 3.67 -9.85
CA MET A 105 -8.16 4.52 -9.38
C MET A 105 -8.26 4.53 -7.86
N LEU A 106 -8.15 3.37 -7.19
CA LEU A 106 -8.14 3.29 -5.73
C LEU A 106 -6.96 4.04 -5.13
N PHE A 107 -5.77 3.90 -5.72
CA PHE A 107 -4.57 4.63 -5.30
C PHE A 107 -4.74 6.15 -5.45
N PHE A 108 -5.27 6.63 -6.57
CA PHE A 108 -5.55 8.06 -6.75
C PHE A 108 -6.64 8.56 -5.79
N GLY A 109 -7.68 7.75 -5.52
CA GLY A 109 -8.68 8.05 -4.51
C GLY A 109 -8.07 8.25 -3.13
N TYR A 110 -7.10 7.40 -2.75
CA TYR A 110 -6.32 7.56 -1.52
C TYR A 110 -5.49 8.85 -1.50
N VAL A 111 -4.80 9.19 -2.59
CA VAL A 111 -4.04 10.45 -2.68
C VAL A 111 -4.97 11.66 -2.54
N ILE A 112 -6.17 11.63 -3.13
CA ILE A 112 -7.17 12.69 -2.99
C ILE A 112 -7.64 12.80 -1.53
N PHE A 113 -7.93 11.69 -0.86
CA PHE A 113 -8.33 11.67 0.56
C PHE A 113 -7.25 12.25 1.49
N ILE A 114 -5.97 12.10 1.14
CA ILE A 114 -4.88 12.73 1.91
C ILE A 114 -4.83 14.25 1.65
N LEU A 115 -4.99 14.68 0.40
CA LEU A 115 -4.93 16.10 0.03
C LEU A 115 -6.16 16.90 0.48
N PHE A 116 -7.32 16.26 0.45
CA PHE A 116 -8.63 16.79 0.81
C PHE A 116 -9.31 15.81 1.79
N PRO A 117 -8.96 15.89 3.08
CA PRO A 117 -9.54 15.03 4.12
C PRO A 117 -11.05 15.25 4.30
#